data_AF-A0A3D1K370-F1
#
_entry.id   AF-A0A3D1K370-F1
#
_cell.length_a   1.000
_cell.length_b   1.000
_cell.length_c   1.000
_cell.angle_alpha   90.00
_cell.angle_beta   90.00
_cell.angle_gamma   90.00
#
_symmetry.space_group_name_H-M   'P 1'
#
loop_
_entity.id
_entity.type
_entity.pdbx_description
1 polymer ?
#
loop_
_entity_poly.entity_id
_entity_poly.type
_entity_poly.pdbx_seq_one_letter_code
_entity_poly.pdbx_strand_id
1 'polypeptide(L)'
;MKTRIGITAGKFLPLCILIAAFLCLSGSAGAEERNKKDDGRKKEQVKLYGQAIFPAEGKIKMEEGTIEAWVSLDYSAGDMVLQDKSGVIPMTFFDLCENTGLDKDKNKKGASDDYAGDSAAMRIATSQGNKLISTLAFSCNLFRKEIGKDIISRGTGGRLDEYDWKESGWYFISISWKKTENGYDVVWHVNGKKKETVFGREETVMFPKTMKAHLIIIGSVNSARGSVEALRISEKARTEEEIEASMKNGLSKDKSTLFLFDASLLTAMKKIRQADFKKDTKVPDKGLFVGPYKTINGKYGKAVQFYE
;
A
#
# COMPACT_ATOMS: atom_id res chain seq x y z
N MET A 1 -42.47 -39.46 36.70
CA MET A 1 -42.25 -39.98 38.07
C MET A 1 -40.83 -40.55 38.13
N LYS A 2 -40.04 -40.15 39.13
CA LYS A 2 -38.69 -40.62 39.52
C LYS A 2 -37.48 -40.20 38.67
N THR A 3 -37.04 -38.99 38.99
CA THR A 3 -35.65 -38.51 39.06
C THR A 3 -34.74 -39.48 39.82
N ARG A 4 -33.48 -39.64 39.39
CA ARG A 4 -32.37 -40.01 40.29
C ARG A 4 -31.15 -39.15 40.02
N ILE A 5 -30.73 -38.52 41.12
CA ILE A 5 -29.53 -37.72 41.33
C ILE A 5 -28.40 -38.67 41.72
N GLY A 6 -27.19 -38.41 41.25
CA GLY A 6 -25.96 -39.03 41.73
C GLY A 6 -24.86 -37.98 41.83
N ILE A 7 -24.70 -37.38 43.01
CA ILE A 7 -23.55 -36.56 43.40
C ILE A 7 -22.56 -37.49 44.09
N THR A 8 -21.28 -37.41 43.76
CA THR A 8 -20.20 -37.70 44.71
C THR A 8 -19.02 -36.78 44.46
N ALA A 9 -18.57 -36.18 45.56
CA ALA A 9 -17.51 -35.21 45.67
C ALA A 9 -16.16 -35.90 45.84
N GLY A 10 -15.09 -35.22 45.42
CA GLY A 10 -13.71 -35.61 45.71
C GLY A 10 -12.78 -34.42 45.54
N LYS A 11 -12.62 -33.62 46.60
CA LYS A 11 -11.65 -32.53 46.74
C LYS A 11 -10.23 -33.08 46.64
N PHE A 12 -9.32 -32.41 45.95
CA PHE A 12 -7.93 -32.20 46.43
C PHE A 12 -7.27 -31.08 45.61
N LEU A 13 -7.00 -29.95 46.28
CA LEU A 13 -5.98 -28.97 45.90
C LEU A 13 -4.86 -29.12 46.94
N PRO A 14 -3.59 -29.01 46.56
CA PRO A 14 -2.89 -27.77 46.90
C PRO A 14 -1.89 -27.26 45.85
N LEU A 15 -2.01 -25.96 45.61
CA LEU A 15 -0.98 -24.92 45.50
C LEU A 15 0.51 -25.33 45.65
N CYS A 16 1.33 -25.06 44.62
CA CYS A 16 2.73 -24.60 44.65
C CYS A 16 3.09 -24.14 43.22
N ILE A 17 3.19 -22.85 42.89
CA ILE A 17 4.31 -21.91 43.10
C ILE A 17 5.41 -21.97 41.99
N LEU A 18 5.63 -20.78 41.41
CA LEU A 18 6.83 -20.19 40.78
C LEU A 18 7.24 -20.51 39.31
N ILE A 19 7.00 -19.48 38.47
CA ILE A 19 7.94 -18.73 37.61
C ILE A 19 8.97 -19.51 36.76
N ALA A 20 8.84 -19.38 35.44
CA ALA A 20 9.99 -19.11 34.57
C ALA A 20 9.54 -18.32 33.33
N ALA A 21 9.76 -17.00 33.37
CA ALA A 21 9.71 -16.15 32.19
C ALA A 21 10.92 -16.47 31.31
N PHE A 22 10.68 -17.02 30.12
CA PHE A 22 11.72 -17.23 29.12
C PHE A 22 11.95 -15.92 28.35
N LEU A 23 12.84 -15.09 28.90
CA LEU A 23 13.50 -14.01 28.17
C LEU A 23 14.54 -14.63 27.22
N CYS A 24 14.18 -14.83 25.96
CA CYS A 24 15.14 -15.08 24.90
C CYS A 24 15.86 -13.77 24.52
N LEU A 25 16.82 -13.35 25.34
CA LEU A 25 17.88 -12.44 24.94
C LEU A 25 18.97 -13.26 24.26
N SER A 26 18.85 -13.44 22.94
CA SER A 26 19.96 -13.96 22.14
C SER A 26 20.98 -12.84 21.93
N GLY A 27 21.96 -12.76 22.83
CA GLY A 27 23.22 -12.10 22.57
C GLY A 27 24.01 -12.87 21.52
N SER A 28 24.42 -12.17 20.46
CA SER A 28 25.56 -12.59 19.63
C SER A 28 26.61 -11.50 19.77
N ALA A 29 27.61 -11.80 20.60
CA ALA A 29 28.88 -11.10 20.61
C ALA A 29 29.76 -11.72 19.52
N GLY A 30 30.34 -10.89 18.66
CA GLY A 30 31.31 -11.30 17.65
C GLY A 30 31.61 -10.25 16.59
N ALA A 31 32.69 -9.49 16.82
CA ALA A 31 33.57 -8.82 15.85
C ALA A 31 33.01 -7.72 14.92
N GLU A 32 33.33 -6.45 15.22
CA GLU A 32 34.47 -5.72 14.61
C GLU A 32 34.59 -4.34 15.28
N GLU A 33 35.68 -4.15 16.03
CA GLU A 33 36.10 -2.84 16.54
C GLU A 33 36.43 -1.92 15.36
N ARG A 34 35.58 -0.91 15.11
CA ARG A 34 36.01 0.33 14.48
C ARG A 34 35.69 1.49 15.40
N ASN A 35 36.75 2.00 16.02
CA ASN A 35 36.83 3.27 16.72
C ASN A 35 36.03 4.37 16.00
N LYS A 36 34.91 4.77 16.59
CA LYS A 36 34.38 6.14 16.50
C LYS A 36 33.91 6.55 17.89
N LYS A 37 34.44 7.67 18.37
CA LYS A 37 33.92 8.41 19.52
C LYS A 37 32.42 8.64 19.29
N ASP A 38 31.58 7.90 19.99
CA ASP A 38 30.12 8.02 19.92
C ASP A 38 29.73 9.06 20.99
N ASP A 39 29.47 10.30 20.56
CA ASP A 39 28.74 11.28 21.36
C ASP A 39 27.43 10.62 21.81
N GLY A 40 27.07 10.72 23.09
CA GLY A 40 25.99 9.99 23.76
C GLY A 40 24.55 10.24 23.27
N ARG A 41 24.33 10.43 21.97
CA ARG A 41 23.02 10.34 21.32
C ARG A 41 22.58 8.90 21.35
N LYS A 42 21.58 8.61 22.20
CA LYS A 42 20.78 7.38 22.12
C LYS A 42 20.45 7.12 20.64
N LYS A 43 20.94 6.02 20.08
CA LYS A 43 20.55 5.59 18.73
C LYS A 43 19.05 5.37 18.73
N GLU A 44 18.31 6.27 18.10
CA GLU A 44 16.88 6.13 17.89
C GLU A 44 16.65 4.79 17.20
N GLN A 45 15.75 3.95 17.74
CA GLN A 45 15.44 2.67 17.11
C GLN A 45 14.92 2.94 15.69
N VAL A 46 15.48 2.22 14.71
CA VAL A 46 15.07 2.33 13.32
C VAL A 46 13.60 1.94 13.23
N LYS A 47 12.74 2.89 12.82
CA LYS A 47 11.32 2.61 12.56
C LYS A 47 11.21 1.60 11.41
N LEU A 48 10.51 0.50 11.66
CA LEU A 48 10.25 -0.54 10.67
C LEU A 48 8.84 -0.37 10.11
N TYR A 49 8.68 -0.66 8.82
CA TYR A 49 7.41 -0.52 8.11
C TYR A 49 7.07 -1.80 7.35
N GLY A 50 5.77 -2.04 7.23
CA GLY A 50 5.15 -3.17 6.57
C GLY A 50 4.90 -2.91 5.09
N GLN A 51 4.83 -4.00 4.33
CA GLN A 51 4.44 -3.98 2.92
C GLN A 51 3.77 -5.30 2.54
N ALA A 52 2.60 -5.21 1.90
CA ALA A 52 1.92 -6.33 1.27
C ALA A 52 2.21 -6.34 -0.24
N ILE A 53 2.53 -7.51 -0.79
CA ILE A 53 2.94 -7.69 -2.19
C ILE A 53 2.18 -8.87 -2.78
N PHE A 54 1.63 -8.71 -3.98
CA PHE A 54 0.87 -9.73 -4.71
C PHE A 54 1.28 -9.77 -6.19
N PRO A 55 1.24 -10.93 -6.87
CA PRO A 55 1.36 -10.94 -8.33
C PRO A 55 0.17 -10.22 -8.96
N ALA A 56 0.40 -9.43 -10.02
CA ALA A 56 -0.61 -8.60 -10.67
C ALA A 56 -1.38 -9.31 -11.80
N GLU A 57 -0.84 -10.40 -12.36
CA GLU A 57 -1.49 -11.16 -13.44
C GLU A 57 -2.93 -11.54 -13.10
N GLY A 58 -3.86 -11.19 -14.00
CA GLY A 58 -5.30 -11.44 -13.84
C GLY A 58 -6.01 -10.58 -12.78
N LYS A 59 -5.30 -9.68 -12.09
CA LYS A 59 -5.85 -8.84 -11.01
C LYS A 59 -6.11 -7.40 -11.40
N ILE A 60 -5.71 -7.01 -12.62
CA ILE A 60 -5.93 -5.68 -13.18
C ILE A 60 -6.11 -5.79 -14.70
N LYS A 61 -6.97 -4.95 -15.27
CA LYS A 61 -7.15 -4.76 -16.71
C LYS A 61 -6.77 -3.32 -17.06
N MET A 62 -6.06 -3.13 -18.18
CA MET A 62 -5.49 -1.81 -18.48
C MET A 62 -6.39 -0.97 -19.35
N GLU A 63 -7.26 -1.62 -20.13
CA GLU A 63 -8.26 -0.98 -20.97
C GLU A 63 -9.37 -0.36 -20.14
N GLU A 64 -9.74 -0.98 -19.03
CA GLU A 64 -10.82 -0.52 -18.18
C GLU A 64 -10.65 -1.07 -16.76
N GLY A 65 -10.99 -0.26 -15.76
CA GLY A 65 -10.99 -0.72 -14.38
C GLY A 65 -11.27 0.39 -13.38
N THR A 66 -11.37 -0.03 -12.12
CA THR A 66 -11.48 0.88 -10.97
C THR A 66 -10.63 0.35 -9.82
N ILE A 67 -9.85 1.22 -9.18
CA ILE A 67 -9.22 0.96 -7.89
C ILE A 67 -9.96 1.79 -6.84
N GLU A 68 -10.37 1.15 -5.75
CA GLU A 68 -10.99 1.81 -4.60
C GLU A 68 -10.26 1.42 -3.32
N ALA A 69 -10.16 2.33 -2.37
CA ALA A 69 -9.61 2.00 -1.05
C ALA A 69 -10.24 2.82 0.07
N TRP A 70 -10.37 2.19 1.24
CA TRP A 70 -10.60 2.87 2.52
C TRP A 70 -9.27 2.98 3.25
N VAL A 71 -8.83 4.21 3.46
CA VAL A 71 -7.48 4.51 3.94
C VAL A 71 -7.49 5.51 5.08
N SER A 72 -6.44 5.47 5.89
CA SER A 72 -6.17 6.46 6.93
C SER A 72 -4.69 6.82 6.94
N LEU A 73 -4.37 8.05 7.34
CA LEU A 73 -3.00 8.52 7.54
C LEU A 73 -2.80 8.84 9.01
N ASP A 74 -1.64 8.48 9.54
CA ASP A 74 -1.26 8.78 10.93
C ASP A 74 -0.61 10.16 11.05
N TYR A 75 -1.02 11.09 10.18
CA TYR A 75 -0.61 12.48 10.16
C TYR A 75 -1.67 13.33 9.46
N SER A 76 -1.73 14.62 9.80
CA SER A 76 -2.63 15.58 9.15
C SER A 76 -1.99 16.24 7.93
N ALA A 77 -2.80 16.96 7.13
CA ALA A 77 -2.30 17.71 5.98
C ALA A 77 -1.22 18.75 6.34
N GLY A 78 -1.23 19.31 7.56
CA GLY A 78 -0.38 20.41 8.00
C GLY A 78 0.76 20.04 8.94
N ASP A 79 0.74 18.86 9.57
CA ASP A 79 1.59 18.56 10.74
C ASP A 79 2.99 18.02 10.45
N MET A 80 3.44 17.98 9.19
CA MET A 80 4.65 17.23 8.86
C MET A 80 5.75 18.06 8.20
N VAL A 81 6.89 18.19 8.88
CA VAL A 81 8.21 18.14 8.24
C VAL A 81 8.66 16.69 8.29
N LEU A 82 8.45 15.92 7.22
CA LEU A 82 8.86 14.51 7.21
C LEU A 82 10.39 14.33 7.13
N GLN A 83 11.10 15.32 6.57
CA GLN A 83 12.57 15.40 6.51
C GLN A 83 13.02 16.75 5.90
N ASP A 84 14.23 17.22 6.26
CA ASP A 84 14.85 18.45 5.74
C ASP A 84 15.38 18.33 4.28
N LYS A 85 15.19 17.18 3.61
CA LYS A 85 15.72 16.93 2.25
C LYS A 85 14.75 16.15 1.36
N SER A 86 14.46 16.71 0.18
CA SER A 86 13.81 16.09 -1.00
C SER A 86 12.48 15.36 -0.76
N GLY A 87 11.72 15.12 -1.82
CA GLY A 87 10.36 14.58 -1.71
C GLY A 87 10.27 13.24 -0.96
N VAL A 88 9.31 13.11 -0.05
CA VAL A 88 9.01 11.89 0.71
C VAL A 88 7.69 11.29 0.23
N ILE A 89 7.58 9.96 0.23
CA ILE A 89 6.33 9.22 -0.01
C ILE A 89 5.91 8.57 1.32
N PRO A 90 5.08 9.21 2.16
CA PRO A 90 4.80 8.70 3.50
C PRO A 90 3.98 7.42 3.51
N MET A 91 3.10 7.26 2.52
CA MET A 91 2.23 6.11 2.39
C MET A 91 1.97 5.79 0.92
N THR A 92 2.06 4.50 0.59
CA THR A 92 1.67 3.96 -0.71
C THR A 92 0.42 3.12 -0.51
N PHE A 93 -0.72 3.58 -1.01
CA PHE A 93 -1.99 2.85 -0.91
C PHE A 93 -2.12 1.79 -1.99
N PHE A 94 -1.52 2.05 -3.14
CA PHE A 94 -1.46 1.13 -4.27
C PHE A 94 -0.23 1.43 -5.11
N ASP A 95 0.48 0.40 -5.55
CA ASP A 95 1.53 0.52 -6.54
C ASP A 95 1.57 -0.74 -7.41
N LEU A 96 1.30 -0.58 -8.70
CA LEU A 96 1.56 -1.54 -9.75
C LEU A 96 2.94 -1.24 -10.30
N CYS A 97 3.86 -2.18 -10.22
CA CYS A 97 5.18 -2.04 -10.81
C CYS A 97 5.73 -3.39 -11.28
N GLU A 98 6.69 -3.36 -12.20
CA GLU A 98 7.46 -4.56 -12.54
C GLU A 98 8.29 -5.04 -11.34
N ASN A 99 8.45 -6.36 -11.21
CA ASN A 99 9.27 -7.02 -10.21
C ASN A 99 10.76 -6.59 -10.31
N THR A 100 11.19 -6.08 -11.47
CA THR A 100 12.52 -5.47 -11.69
C THR A 100 12.71 -4.18 -10.87
N GLY A 101 11.63 -3.49 -10.48
CA GLY A 101 11.64 -2.26 -9.68
C GLY A 101 12.08 -2.43 -8.22
N LEU A 102 12.36 -3.66 -7.76
CA LEU A 102 13.13 -3.89 -6.53
C LEU A 102 14.63 -3.53 -6.70
N ASP A 103 15.09 -3.23 -7.92
CA ASP A 103 16.41 -2.68 -8.20
C ASP A 103 16.55 -1.22 -7.72
N LYS A 104 17.26 -1.03 -6.60
CA LYS A 104 17.72 0.29 -6.14
C LYS A 104 18.97 0.80 -6.89
N ASP A 105 19.34 0.24 -8.05
CA ASP A 105 20.47 0.74 -8.83
C ASP A 105 20.04 1.80 -9.86
N LYS A 106 19.76 3.01 -9.36
CA LYS A 106 19.55 4.23 -10.17
C LYS A 106 20.85 4.79 -10.80
N ASN A 107 21.91 3.99 -10.91
CA ASN A 107 23.24 4.46 -11.33
C ASN A 107 23.68 4.04 -12.74
N LYS A 108 22.76 3.66 -13.64
CA LYS A 108 23.10 3.61 -15.07
C LYS A 108 22.89 4.98 -15.71
N LYS A 109 23.89 5.86 -15.53
CA LYS A 109 24.13 6.99 -16.45
C LYS A 109 24.35 6.40 -17.84
N GLY A 110 23.47 6.72 -18.80
CA GLY A 110 23.62 6.33 -20.20
C GLY A 110 22.53 5.43 -20.78
N ALA A 111 21.34 5.37 -20.18
CA ALA A 111 20.18 4.83 -20.90
C ALA A 111 19.74 5.85 -21.96
N SER A 112 19.84 5.45 -23.23
CA SER A 112 19.38 6.22 -24.38
C SER A 112 17.87 6.46 -24.31
N ASP A 113 17.42 7.55 -24.95
CA ASP A 113 16.03 8.00 -25.10
C ASP A 113 15.17 7.06 -26.00
N ASP A 114 15.46 5.75 -26.02
CA ASP A 114 14.65 4.76 -26.72
C ASP A 114 13.66 4.14 -25.72
N TYR A 115 12.53 4.82 -25.51
CA TYR A 115 11.44 4.27 -24.73
C TYR A 115 10.76 3.11 -25.47
N ALA A 116 11.31 1.90 -25.35
CA ALA A 116 10.69 0.63 -25.76
C ALA A 116 9.90 -0.02 -24.60
N GLY A 117 9.40 0.77 -23.65
CA GLY A 117 9.10 0.30 -22.29
C GLY A 117 7.82 -0.55 -22.18
N ASP A 118 8.00 -1.87 -21.99
CA ASP A 118 7.00 -2.84 -21.52
C ASP A 118 6.50 -2.58 -20.07
N SER A 119 6.93 -1.50 -19.42
CA SER A 119 6.65 -1.26 -18.01
C SER A 119 5.35 -0.50 -17.80
N ALA A 120 4.28 -1.22 -17.45
CA ALA A 120 3.11 -0.61 -16.81
C ALA A 120 3.42 -0.23 -15.35
N ALA A 121 3.16 1.01 -14.99
CA ALA A 121 3.23 1.50 -13.62
C ALA A 121 2.03 2.39 -13.29
N MET A 122 1.39 2.10 -12.16
CA MET A 122 0.27 2.87 -11.62
C MET A 122 0.46 2.97 -10.11
N ARG A 123 0.34 4.16 -9.53
CA ARG A 123 0.57 4.37 -8.11
C ARG A 123 -0.44 5.34 -7.53
N ILE A 124 -1.03 4.98 -6.39
CA ILE A 124 -1.77 5.91 -5.53
C ILE A 124 -1.00 6.02 -4.22
N ALA A 125 -0.45 7.19 -3.97
CA ALA A 125 0.39 7.42 -2.80
C ALA A 125 0.27 8.87 -2.33
N THR A 126 0.64 9.10 -1.07
CA THR A 126 0.89 10.45 -0.60
C THR A 126 2.31 10.88 -0.95
N SER A 127 2.49 12.16 -1.22
CA SER A 127 3.79 12.76 -1.48
C SER A 127 3.90 14.06 -0.71
N GLN A 128 5.07 14.34 -0.15
CA GLN A 128 5.39 15.64 0.42
C GLN A 128 6.63 16.17 -0.28
N GLY A 129 6.47 17.27 -1.02
CA GLY A 129 7.58 17.93 -1.72
C GLY A 129 8.34 18.93 -0.84
N ASN A 130 9.34 19.61 -1.41
CA ASN A 130 10.19 20.60 -0.71
C ASN A 130 9.43 21.79 -0.09
N LYS A 131 8.19 22.04 -0.54
CA LYS A 131 7.30 23.07 0.03
C LYS A 131 6.53 22.58 1.26
N LEU A 132 6.80 21.35 1.74
CA LEU A 132 6.10 20.69 2.85
C LEU A 132 4.59 20.49 2.62
N ILE A 133 4.12 20.69 1.39
CA ILE A 133 2.74 20.45 1.01
C ILE A 133 2.57 18.96 0.78
N SER A 134 1.73 18.35 1.61
CA SER A 134 1.30 16.97 1.44
C SER A 134 0.22 16.90 0.37
N THR A 135 0.45 16.05 -0.62
CA THR A 135 -0.48 15.78 -1.71
C THR A 135 -0.86 14.32 -1.72
N LEU A 136 -2.07 14.04 -2.18
CA LEU A 136 -2.46 12.71 -2.63
C LEU A 136 -2.26 12.68 -4.14
N ALA A 137 -1.45 11.76 -4.62
CA ALA A 137 -1.05 11.65 -6.00
C ALA A 137 -1.41 10.28 -6.57
N PHE A 138 -2.06 10.29 -7.72
CA PHE A 138 -2.14 9.17 -8.64
C PHE A 138 -1.15 9.39 -9.77
N SER A 139 -0.16 8.52 -9.89
CA SER A 139 0.80 8.53 -11.00
C SER A 139 0.59 7.30 -11.86
N CYS A 140 0.46 7.49 -13.17
CA CYS A 140 0.36 6.39 -14.11
C CYS A 140 1.24 6.69 -15.31
N ASN A 141 2.21 5.82 -15.59
CA ASN A 141 3.13 6.03 -16.72
C ASN A 141 2.50 5.62 -18.07
N LEU A 142 1.23 5.17 -18.04
CA LEU A 142 0.46 4.80 -19.22
C LEU A 142 -0.28 6.00 -19.82
N PHE A 143 -0.37 7.10 -19.06
CA PHE A 143 -0.87 8.40 -19.48
C PHE A 143 0.32 9.38 -19.50
N ARG A 144 0.88 9.65 -20.68
CA ARG A 144 2.06 10.51 -20.87
C ARG A 144 1.72 11.68 -21.76
N LYS A 145 2.00 12.91 -21.34
CA LYS A 145 2.09 14.00 -22.33
C LYS A 145 3.55 14.14 -22.75
N GLU A 146 3.85 13.89 -24.01
CA GLU A 146 5.14 14.29 -24.59
C GLU A 146 5.13 15.82 -24.74
N ILE A 147 6.05 16.52 -24.07
CA ILE A 147 6.30 17.95 -24.28
C ILE A 147 7.78 18.12 -24.62
N GLY A 148 8.11 18.26 -25.91
CA GLY A 148 9.50 18.32 -26.35
C GLY A 148 10.24 17.00 -26.09
N LYS A 149 11.31 17.02 -25.28
CA LYS A 149 12.08 15.82 -24.89
C LYS A 149 11.71 15.26 -23.51
N ASP A 150 10.81 15.91 -22.78
CA ASP A 150 10.46 15.51 -21.42
C ASP A 150 9.20 14.65 -21.40
N ILE A 151 9.31 13.48 -20.78
CA ILE A 151 8.16 12.62 -20.46
C ILE A 151 7.66 13.02 -19.09
N ILE A 152 6.50 13.68 -19.02
CA ILE A 152 5.84 14.00 -17.76
C ILE A 152 4.80 12.91 -17.48
N SER A 153 5.07 12.03 -16.52
CA SER A 153 4.00 11.22 -15.92
C SER A 153 3.04 12.18 -15.23
N ARG A 154 1.83 12.34 -15.77
CA ARG A 154 0.85 13.24 -15.17
C ARG A 154 0.33 12.62 -13.88
N GLY A 155 0.77 13.18 -12.77
CA GLY A 155 0.12 12.97 -11.49
C GLY A 155 -1.25 13.66 -11.53
N THR A 156 -2.36 12.92 -11.44
CA THR A 156 -3.63 13.53 -11.02
C THR A 156 -3.70 13.46 -9.51
N GLY A 157 -4.08 14.56 -8.88
CA GLY A 157 -4.05 14.64 -7.43
C GLY A 157 -4.56 15.98 -6.95
N GLY A 158 -4.56 16.11 -5.63
CA GLY A 158 -4.92 17.32 -4.91
C GLY A 158 -4.11 17.41 -3.61
N ARG A 159 -4.11 18.58 -3.02
CA ARG A 159 -3.50 18.76 -1.71
C ARG A 159 -4.37 18.08 -0.66
N LEU A 160 -3.76 17.54 0.39
CA LEU A 160 -4.52 16.85 1.43
C LEU A 160 -5.51 17.79 2.16
N ASP A 161 -5.19 19.08 2.27
CA ASP A 161 -6.08 20.08 2.86
C ASP A 161 -7.32 20.38 2.02
N GLU A 162 -7.25 20.27 0.69
CA GLU A 162 -8.43 20.37 -0.21
C GLU A 162 -9.48 19.28 0.07
N TYR A 163 -9.06 18.18 0.70
CA TYR A 163 -9.90 17.05 1.08
C TYR A 163 -10.22 16.99 2.58
N ASP A 164 -9.86 18.05 3.33
CA ASP A 164 -10.06 18.12 4.78
C ASP A 164 -9.40 16.92 5.50
N TRP A 165 -8.19 16.54 5.05
CA TRP A 165 -7.49 15.37 5.60
C TRP A 165 -7.03 15.60 7.05
N LYS A 166 -7.51 14.75 7.95
CA LYS A 166 -7.20 14.76 9.38
C LYS A 166 -6.40 13.52 9.73
N GLU A 167 -5.51 13.67 10.69
CA GLU A 167 -4.80 12.54 11.29
C GLU A 167 -5.81 11.51 11.82
N SER A 168 -5.54 10.23 11.55
CA SER A 168 -6.37 9.08 11.90
C SER A 168 -7.81 9.12 11.36
N GLY A 169 -8.13 10.06 10.45
CA GLY A 169 -9.40 10.09 9.73
C GLY A 169 -9.47 9.00 8.66
N TRP A 170 -10.67 8.50 8.38
CA TRP A 170 -10.90 7.53 7.31
C TRP A 170 -11.39 8.22 6.04
N TYR A 171 -10.73 7.91 4.93
CA TYR A 171 -10.98 8.49 3.62
C TYR A 171 -11.21 7.38 2.60
N PHE A 172 -12.24 7.57 1.78
CA PHE A 172 -12.50 6.77 0.61
C PHE A 172 -11.81 7.40 -0.58
N ILE A 173 -11.00 6.62 -1.28
CA ILE A 173 -10.36 7.01 -2.54
C ILE A 173 -10.83 6.08 -3.64
N SER A 174 -11.10 6.62 -4.83
CA SER A 174 -11.32 5.80 -6.02
C SER A 174 -10.68 6.43 -7.25
N ILE A 175 -10.25 5.56 -8.16
CA ILE A 175 -9.87 5.95 -9.51
C ILE A 175 -10.40 4.94 -10.51
N SER A 176 -11.18 5.42 -11.47
CA SER A 176 -11.71 4.66 -12.60
C SER A 176 -11.02 5.12 -13.88
N TRP A 177 -10.73 4.19 -14.78
CA TRP A 177 -10.24 4.50 -16.12
C TRP A 177 -11.00 3.67 -17.15
N LYS A 178 -11.20 4.27 -18.32
CA LYS A 178 -11.83 3.61 -19.46
C LYS A 178 -11.20 4.06 -20.76
N LYS A 179 -10.77 3.10 -21.57
CA LYS A 179 -10.28 3.34 -22.92
C LYS A 179 -11.43 3.78 -23.81
N THR A 180 -11.21 4.83 -24.58
CA THR A 180 -12.12 5.33 -25.62
C THR A 180 -11.42 5.30 -26.98
N GLU A 181 -12.14 5.64 -28.03
CA GLU A 181 -11.54 5.81 -29.37
C GLU A 181 -10.47 6.92 -29.39
N ASN A 182 -10.61 7.90 -28.49
CA ASN A 182 -9.80 9.11 -28.44
C ASN A 182 -8.70 9.06 -27.37
N GLY A 183 -8.58 7.95 -26.62
CA GLY A 183 -7.58 7.81 -25.55
C GLY A 183 -8.19 7.18 -24.29
N TYR A 184 -8.12 7.90 -23.17
CA TYR A 184 -8.64 7.43 -21.87
C TYR A 184 -9.42 8.50 -21.13
N ASP A 185 -10.56 8.08 -20.59
CA ASP A 185 -11.31 8.84 -19.59
C ASP A 185 -10.93 8.34 -18.21
N VAL A 186 -10.49 9.25 -17.33
CA VAL A 186 -10.09 8.94 -15.96
C VAL A 186 -10.90 9.77 -14.99
N VAL A 187 -11.53 9.11 -14.03
CA VAL A 187 -12.35 9.73 -12.99
C VAL A 187 -11.79 9.35 -11.64
N TRP A 188 -11.57 10.35 -10.79
CA TRP A 188 -11.02 10.22 -9.46
C TRP A 188 -12.02 10.75 -8.43
N HIS A 189 -12.17 10.06 -7.29
CA HIS A 189 -12.94 10.54 -6.16
C HIS A 189 -12.13 10.47 -4.86
N VAL A 190 -12.28 11.49 -4.01
CA VAL A 190 -11.88 11.45 -2.59
C VAL A 190 -13.07 11.90 -1.75
N ASN A 191 -13.63 11.00 -0.94
CA ASN A 191 -14.84 11.27 -0.14
C ASN A 191 -15.96 11.97 -0.95
N GLY A 192 -16.24 11.47 -2.15
CA GLY A 192 -17.27 12.03 -3.05
C GLY A 192 -16.84 13.28 -3.84
N LYS A 193 -15.72 13.94 -3.51
CA LYS A 193 -15.17 15.03 -4.33
C LYS A 193 -14.58 14.43 -5.62
N LYS A 194 -15.26 14.69 -6.75
CA LYS A 194 -14.94 14.15 -8.09
C LYS A 194 -13.95 15.04 -8.84
N LYS A 195 -13.04 14.42 -9.60
CA LYS A 195 -12.17 15.06 -10.58
C LYS A 195 -12.10 14.20 -11.84
N GLU A 196 -12.32 14.80 -12.99
CA GLU A 196 -12.23 14.12 -14.29
C GLU A 196 -10.99 14.59 -15.03
N THR A 197 -10.39 13.69 -15.79
CA THR A 197 -9.26 13.99 -16.67
C THR A 197 -9.35 13.09 -17.88
N VAL A 198 -9.28 13.70 -19.06
CA VAL A 198 -9.19 12.98 -20.34
C VAL A 198 -7.74 13.01 -20.79
N PHE A 199 -7.23 11.87 -21.23
CA PHE A 199 -5.92 11.73 -21.86
C PHE A 199 -6.11 11.39 -23.33
N GLY A 200 -5.57 12.24 -24.21
CA GLY A 200 -5.64 12.02 -25.65
C GLY A 200 -4.87 10.75 -26.06
N ARG A 201 -5.15 10.21 -27.25
CA ARG A 201 -4.49 9.01 -27.77
C ARG A 201 -2.97 9.22 -27.89
N GLU A 202 -2.57 10.40 -28.34
CA GLU A 202 -1.19 10.87 -28.39
C GLU A 202 -0.55 10.96 -27.00
N GLU A 203 -1.37 11.04 -25.95
CA GLU A 203 -0.93 11.05 -24.57
C GLU A 203 -0.95 9.65 -23.92
N THR A 204 -1.08 8.57 -24.69
CA THR A 204 -1.24 7.20 -24.16
C THR A 204 -0.20 6.25 -24.77
N VAL A 205 0.36 5.37 -23.94
CA VAL A 205 1.33 4.35 -24.41
C VAL A 205 0.66 2.98 -24.57
N MET A 206 1.36 2.07 -25.25
CA MET A 206 0.93 0.67 -25.32
C MET A 206 1.07 -0.02 -23.97
N PHE A 207 0.09 -0.89 -23.66
CA PHE A 207 0.13 -1.73 -22.47
C PHE A 207 1.00 -2.96 -22.70
N PRO A 208 1.66 -3.47 -21.64
CA PRO A 208 2.21 -4.80 -21.72
C PRO A 208 1.07 -5.80 -21.96
N LYS A 209 1.32 -6.79 -22.83
CA LYS A 209 0.34 -7.83 -23.17
C LYS A 209 -0.02 -8.73 -21.97
N THR A 210 0.80 -8.70 -20.92
CA THR A 210 0.68 -9.52 -19.72
C THR A 210 1.26 -8.78 -18.52
N MET A 211 0.75 -9.10 -17.34
CA MET A 211 1.18 -8.60 -16.04
C MET A 211 1.97 -9.66 -15.24
N LYS A 212 2.48 -10.71 -15.91
CA LYS A 212 3.26 -11.79 -15.28
C LYS A 212 4.49 -11.29 -14.52
N ALA A 213 5.12 -10.22 -15.01
CA ALA A 213 6.28 -9.62 -14.37
C ALA A 213 5.90 -8.53 -13.36
N HIS A 214 4.61 -8.23 -13.19
CA HIS A 214 4.14 -7.10 -12.39
C HIS A 214 3.62 -7.54 -11.02
N LEU A 215 3.76 -6.65 -10.06
CA LEU A 215 3.35 -6.81 -8.69
C LEU A 215 2.39 -5.68 -8.30
N ILE A 216 1.42 -6.01 -7.46
CA ILE A 216 0.59 -5.07 -6.71
C ILE A 216 1.20 -4.95 -5.32
N ILE A 217 1.48 -3.72 -4.91
CA ILE A 217 2.11 -3.38 -3.65
C ILE A 217 1.21 -2.43 -2.85
N ILE A 218 1.11 -2.68 -1.55
CA ILE A 218 0.40 -1.84 -0.58
C ILE A 218 1.32 -1.64 0.63
N GLY A 219 1.51 -0.40 1.05
CA GLY A 219 2.54 -0.02 2.02
C GLY A 219 3.94 0.03 1.40
N SER A 220 4.95 0.29 2.24
CA SER A 220 6.35 0.37 1.82
C SER A 220 7.26 0.15 3.02
N VAL A 221 8.28 -0.68 2.83
CA VAL A 221 9.31 -0.96 3.85
C VAL A 221 10.16 0.27 4.22
N ASN A 222 10.12 1.34 3.42
CA ASN A 222 10.82 2.59 3.72
C ASN A 222 9.94 3.59 4.48
N SER A 223 8.61 3.49 4.31
CA SER A 223 7.63 4.46 4.81
C SER A 223 6.22 3.94 4.57
N ALA A 224 5.46 3.75 5.65
CA ALA A 224 4.05 3.37 5.56
C ALA A 224 3.27 3.95 6.75
N ARG A 225 3.20 5.28 6.83
CA ARG A 225 2.53 6.02 7.91
C ARG A 225 1.02 6.13 7.66
N GLY A 226 0.38 4.98 7.65
CA GLY A 226 -1.05 4.91 7.46
C GLY A 226 -1.58 3.50 7.60
N SER A 227 -2.87 3.40 7.37
CA SER A 227 -3.62 2.16 7.43
C SER A 227 -4.49 1.99 6.19
N VAL A 228 -4.71 0.74 5.77
CA VAL A 228 -5.64 0.38 4.70
C VAL A 228 -6.65 -0.60 5.29
N GLU A 229 -7.94 -0.24 5.28
CA GLU A 229 -9.01 -1.16 5.66
C GLU A 229 -9.24 -2.18 4.56
N ALA A 230 -9.46 -1.68 3.36
CA ALA A 230 -9.64 -2.51 2.18
C ALA A 230 -9.15 -1.77 0.94
N LEU A 231 -8.69 -2.54 -0.05
CA LEU A 231 -8.42 -2.08 -1.41
C LEU A 231 -9.05 -3.04 -2.40
N ARG A 232 -9.86 -2.53 -3.32
CA ARG A 232 -10.53 -3.31 -4.37
C ARG A 232 -10.02 -2.88 -5.74
N ILE A 233 -9.80 -3.85 -6.62
CA ILE A 233 -9.58 -3.65 -8.05
C ILE A 233 -10.72 -4.32 -8.81
N SER A 234 -11.39 -3.54 -9.63
CA SER A 234 -12.53 -3.91 -10.48
C SER A 234 -12.09 -4.03 -11.93
N GLU A 235 -12.69 -4.96 -12.67
CA GLU A 235 -12.44 -5.15 -14.11
C GLU A 235 -13.13 -4.11 -15.01
N LYS A 236 -14.00 -3.29 -14.44
CA LYS A 236 -14.77 -2.25 -15.14
C LYS A 236 -14.63 -0.91 -14.45
N ALA A 237 -14.85 0.16 -15.21
CA ALA A 237 -15.00 1.51 -14.69
C ALA A 237 -16.37 1.59 -14.00
N ARG A 238 -16.35 1.65 -12.66
CA ARG A 238 -17.56 1.74 -11.85
C ARG A 238 -18.29 3.05 -12.06
N THR A 239 -19.61 2.99 -12.02
CA THR A 239 -20.47 4.19 -12.08
C THR A 239 -20.42 4.97 -10.78
N GLU A 240 -20.90 6.21 -10.79
CA GLU A 240 -20.96 7.05 -9.59
C GLU A 240 -21.80 6.42 -8.49
N GLU A 241 -22.93 5.80 -8.84
CA GLU A 241 -23.81 5.12 -7.89
C GLU A 241 -23.12 3.90 -7.25
N GLU A 242 -22.33 3.16 -8.03
CA GLU A 242 -21.55 2.03 -7.52
C GLU A 242 -20.44 2.49 -6.57
N ILE A 243 -19.78 3.61 -6.90
CA ILE A 243 -18.74 4.23 -6.07
C ILE A 243 -19.36 4.77 -4.78
N GLU A 244 -20.50 5.47 -4.85
CA GLU A 244 -21.23 5.98 -3.69
C GLU A 244 -21.69 4.83 -2.78
N ALA A 245 -22.23 3.75 -3.35
CA ALA A 245 -22.61 2.57 -2.58
C ALA A 245 -21.41 1.95 -1.85
N SER A 246 -20.24 1.93 -2.49
CA SER A 246 -18.99 1.41 -1.92
C SER A 246 -18.44 2.31 -0.82
N MET A 247 -18.58 3.62 -0.98
CA MET A 247 -18.29 4.61 0.05
C MET A 247 -19.27 4.52 1.22
N LYS A 248 -20.55 4.19 1.01
CA LYS A 248 -21.52 4.11 2.10
C LYS A 248 -21.42 2.82 2.90
N ASN A 249 -21.19 1.70 2.22
CA ASN A 249 -21.33 0.36 2.79
C ASN A 249 -19.99 -0.36 3.05
N GLY A 250 -18.87 0.27 2.68
CA GLY A 250 -17.56 -0.38 2.68
C GLY A 250 -17.31 -1.21 1.41
N LEU A 251 -16.06 -1.61 1.21
CA LEU A 251 -15.67 -2.42 0.06
C LEU A 251 -16.01 -3.88 0.29
N SER A 252 -16.61 -4.51 -0.72
CA SER A 252 -16.90 -5.94 -0.74
C SER A 252 -16.64 -6.53 -2.12
N LYS A 253 -16.45 -7.85 -2.17
CA LYS A 253 -16.25 -8.58 -3.42
C LYS A 253 -17.59 -8.75 -4.13
N ASP A 254 -17.62 -8.38 -5.40
CA ASP A 254 -18.73 -8.62 -6.32
C ASP A 254 -18.23 -9.29 -7.61
N LYS A 255 -19.14 -9.46 -8.58
CA LYS A 255 -18.85 -10.15 -9.85
C LYS A 255 -17.75 -9.48 -10.68
N SER A 256 -17.58 -8.17 -10.55
CA SER A 256 -16.56 -7.40 -11.29
C SER A 256 -15.23 -7.30 -10.55
N THR A 257 -15.15 -7.84 -9.34
CA THR A 257 -13.96 -7.69 -8.49
C THR A 257 -12.86 -8.68 -8.90
N LEU A 258 -11.75 -8.16 -9.41
CA LEU A 258 -10.56 -8.93 -9.75
C LEU A 258 -9.69 -9.20 -8.51
N PHE A 259 -9.60 -8.21 -7.62
CA PHE A 259 -8.78 -8.29 -6.41
C PHE A 259 -9.43 -7.51 -5.27
N LEU A 260 -9.38 -8.07 -4.07
CA LEU A 260 -9.78 -7.42 -2.82
C LEU A 260 -8.72 -7.73 -1.78
N PHE A 261 -7.98 -6.71 -1.36
CA PHE A 261 -7.13 -6.74 -0.18
C PHE A 261 -7.93 -6.28 1.03
N ASP A 262 -7.89 -7.05 2.11
CA ASP A 262 -8.40 -6.70 3.43
C ASP A 262 -7.58 -7.43 4.50
N ALA A 263 -7.87 -7.16 5.79
CA ALA A 263 -7.15 -7.77 6.90
C ALA A 263 -7.24 -9.30 6.96
N SER A 264 -8.26 -9.92 6.34
CA SER A 264 -8.43 -11.38 6.35
C SER A 264 -7.34 -12.09 5.54
N LEU A 265 -6.83 -11.45 4.46
CA LEU A 265 -5.78 -12.01 3.62
C LEU A 265 -4.46 -12.23 4.37
N LEU A 266 -4.19 -11.44 5.41
CA LEU A 266 -2.94 -11.51 6.19
C LEU A 266 -2.67 -12.88 6.80
N THR A 267 -3.71 -13.68 7.02
CA THR A 267 -3.61 -15.05 7.56
C THR A 267 -3.07 -16.04 6.53
N ALA A 268 -3.33 -15.81 5.25
CA ALA A 268 -2.95 -16.68 4.14
C ALA A 268 -1.63 -16.28 3.47
N MET A 269 -1.14 -15.06 3.73
CA MET A 269 0.09 -14.53 3.16
C MET A 269 1.34 -15.16 3.80
N LYS A 270 2.37 -15.37 2.98
CA LYS A 270 3.71 -15.66 3.50
C LYS A 270 4.24 -14.42 4.20
N LYS A 271 4.86 -14.56 5.38
CA LYS A 271 5.43 -13.44 6.14
C LYS A 271 6.94 -13.55 6.18
N ILE A 272 7.64 -12.44 5.98
CA ILE A 272 9.09 -12.35 6.12
C ILE A 272 9.48 -11.07 6.86
N ARG A 273 10.66 -11.08 7.49
CA ARG A 273 11.20 -9.85 8.09
C ARG A 273 11.74 -8.95 6.99
N GLN A 274 11.77 -7.65 7.25
CA GLN A 274 12.32 -6.67 6.31
C GLN A 274 13.79 -6.97 5.95
N ALA A 275 14.60 -7.47 6.88
CA ALA A 275 15.99 -7.86 6.62
C ALA A 275 16.14 -9.06 5.66
N ASP A 276 15.10 -9.89 5.54
CA ASP A 276 15.10 -11.04 4.64
C ASP A 276 14.55 -10.68 3.25
N PHE A 277 14.05 -9.45 3.06
CA PHE A 277 13.49 -8.99 1.79
C PHE A 277 14.60 -8.58 0.82
N LYS A 278 14.78 -9.40 -0.21
CA LYS A 278 15.81 -9.26 -1.26
C LYS A 278 15.17 -9.10 -2.64
N LYS A 279 15.96 -8.66 -3.62
CA LYS A 279 15.54 -8.48 -5.02
C LYS A 279 14.93 -9.75 -5.64
N ASP A 280 15.46 -10.92 -5.31
CA ASP A 280 15.05 -12.22 -5.84
C ASP A 280 13.93 -12.89 -5.01
N THR A 281 13.33 -12.16 -4.08
CA THR A 281 12.27 -12.68 -3.23
C THR A 281 11.05 -13.04 -4.08
N LYS A 282 10.75 -14.34 -4.17
CA LYS A 282 9.55 -14.83 -4.85
C LYS A 282 8.29 -14.45 -4.08
N VAL A 283 7.35 -13.83 -4.77
CA VAL A 283 6.02 -13.50 -4.26
C VAL A 283 5.08 -14.68 -4.54
N PRO A 284 4.53 -15.35 -3.52
CA PRO A 284 3.55 -16.43 -3.73
C PRO A 284 2.22 -15.89 -4.27
N ASP A 285 1.40 -16.75 -4.87
CA ASP A 285 0.08 -16.37 -5.41
C ASP A 285 -0.84 -15.73 -4.36
N LYS A 286 -0.77 -16.25 -3.12
CA LYS A 286 -1.50 -15.75 -1.95
C LYS A 286 -0.92 -14.46 -1.35
N GLY A 287 0.19 -13.98 -1.88
CA GLY A 287 0.88 -12.76 -1.45
C GLY A 287 2.00 -12.98 -0.43
N LEU A 288 2.81 -11.94 -0.28
CA LEU A 288 3.93 -11.82 0.64
C LEU A 288 3.75 -10.57 1.50
N PHE A 289 3.87 -10.71 2.81
CA PHE A 289 3.92 -9.58 3.74
C PHE A 289 5.35 -9.44 4.27
N VAL A 290 5.91 -8.25 4.14
CA VAL A 290 7.26 -7.91 4.58
C VAL A 290 7.18 -6.93 5.74
N GLY A 291 7.88 -7.20 6.84
CA GLY A 291 7.97 -6.27 7.97
C GLY A 291 6.78 -6.35 8.95
N PRO A 292 6.74 -5.44 9.94
CA PRO A 292 5.71 -5.44 10.97
C PRO A 292 4.37 -4.96 10.44
N TYR A 293 3.30 -5.37 11.12
CA TYR A 293 1.97 -4.82 10.96
C TYR A 293 1.15 -5.05 12.22
N LYS A 294 0.10 -4.26 12.40
CA LYS A 294 -0.97 -4.58 13.36
C LYS A 294 -2.33 -4.35 12.75
N THR A 295 -3.33 -5.01 13.34
CA THR A 295 -4.72 -4.84 12.94
C THR A 295 -5.39 -3.84 13.87
N ILE A 296 -5.98 -2.80 13.31
CA ILE A 296 -6.72 -1.76 14.04
C ILE A 296 -8.20 -1.77 13.63
N ASN A 297 -9.02 -0.98 14.32
CA ASN A 297 -10.39 -0.75 13.88
C ASN A 297 -10.38 0.23 12.71
N GLY A 298 -11.07 -0.16 11.64
CA GLY A 298 -11.30 0.69 10.48
C GLY A 298 -12.67 1.37 10.51
N LYS A 299 -13.06 1.94 9.37
CA LYS A 299 -14.35 2.59 9.18
C LYS A 299 -15.52 1.60 9.23
N TYR A 300 -15.39 0.45 8.57
CA TYR A 300 -16.42 -0.59 8.46
C TYR A 300 -15.99 -1.93 9.06
N GLY A 301 -14.70 -2.11 9.36
CA GLY A 301 -14.20 -3.38 9.85
C GLY A 301 -12.81 -3.32 10.46
N LYS A 302 -11.94 -4.23 10.02
CA LYS A 302 -10.55 -4.31 10.47
C LYS A 302 -9.63 -3.75 9.40
N ALA A 303 -8.68 -2.93 9.82
CA ALA A 303 -7.68 -2.35 8.94
C ALA A 303 -6.27 -2.82 9.27
N VAL A 304 -5.41 -2.79 8.27
CA VAL A 304 -4.00 -3.10 8.38
C VAL A 304 -3.22 -1.81 8.54
N GLN A 305 -2.59 -1.62 9.70
CA GLN A 305 -1.58 -0.59 9.91
C GLN A 305 -0.21 -1.19 9.62
N PHE A 306 0.54 -0.54 8.74
CA PHE A 306 1.80 -1.06 8.19
C PHE A 306 3.01 -0.69 9.05
N TYR A 307 2.83 -0.65 10.37
CA TYR A 307 3.90 -0.51 11.36
C TYR A 307 3.34 -0.89 12.75
N GLU A 308 4.23 -1.06 13.73
CA GLU A 308 3.89 -1.36 15.13
C GLU A 308 3.77 -0.10 15.98
#